data_AF-A0A2E6I3F4-F1
#
_entry.id   AF-A0A2E6I3F4-F1
#
_cell.length_a   1.000
_cell.length_b   1.000
_cell.length_c   1.000
_cell.angle_alpha   90.00
_cell.angle_beta   90.00
_cell.angle_gamma   90.00
#
_symmetry.space_group_name_H-M   'P 1'
#
loop_
_entity.id
_entity.type
_entity.pdbx_description
1 polymer ?
#
loop_
_entity_poly.entity_id
_entity_poly.type
_entity_poly.pdbx_seq_one_letter_code
_entity_poly.pdbx_strand_id
1 'polypeptide(L)' 'MPGVLDVRLVIYNVLGQEVRSLIDDSQPAGRYSPVWDGRDAIGRGVSNGI' A
#
# COMPACT_ATOMS: atom_id res chain seq x y z
N MET A 1 12.55 -12.66 20.60
CA MET A 1 12.46 -12.80 19.13
C MET A 1 12.19 -11.41 18.57
N PRO A 2 12.84 -10.96 17.48
CA PRO A 2 12.43 -9.71 16.83
C PRO A 2 10.94 -9.81 16.47
N GLY A 3 10.15 -8.82 16.85
CA GLY A 3 8.69 -8.88 16.75
C GLY A 3 8.23 -8.95 15.29
N VAL A 4 7.36 -9.91 14.99
CA VAL A 4 6.55 -9.92 13.76
C VAL A 4 5.25 -9.20 14.08
N LEU A 5 4.85 -8.27 13.21
CA LEU A 5 3.62 -7.50 13.38
C LEU A 5 2.84 -7.50 12.07
N ASP A 6 1.51 -7.48 12.16
CA ASP A 6 0.66 -7.27 11.00
C ASP A 6 0.77 -5.82 10.52
N VAL A 7 1.08 -5.65 9.24
CA VAL A 7 1.25 -4.36 8.61
C VAL A 7 0.27 -4.23 7.46
N ARG A 8 -0.51 -3.16 7.49
CA ARG A 8 -1.40 -2.79 6.38
C ARG A 8 -1.01 -1.43 5.82
N LEU A 9 -0.67 -1.39 4.54
CA LEU A 9 -0.32 -0.18 3.80
C LEU A 9 -1.27 -0.03 2.61
N VAL A 10 -2.13 0.98 2.67
CA VAL A 10 -3.18 1.23 1.67
C VAL A 10 -3.03 2.62 1.07
N ILE A 11 -3.23 2.71 -0.23
CA ILE A 11 -3.29 3.97 -0.97
C ILE A 11 -4.74 4.40 -1.08
N TYR A 12 -5.02 5.64 -0.70
CA TYR A 12 -6.32 6.28 -0.84
C TYR A 12 -6.24 7.47 -1.79
N ASN A 13 -7.34 7.76 -2.47
CA ASN A 13 -7.47 9.01 -3.22
C ASN A 13 -7.90 10.17 -2.30
N VAL A 14 -7.97 11.38 -2.86
CA VAL A 14 -8.37 12.61 -2.12
C VAL A 14 -9.81 12.55 -1.56
N LEU A 15 -10.66 11.65 -2.07
CA LEU A 15 -12.01 11.41 -1.56
C LEU A 15 -12.05 10.39 -0.42
N GLY A 16 -10.90 9.84 -0.01
CA GLY A 16 -10.79 8.81 1.01
C GLY A 16 -11.16 7.41 0.51
N GLN A 17 -11.27 7.20 -0.81
CA GLN A 17 -11.58 5.88 -1.38
C GLN A 17 -10.30 5.07 -1.55
N GLU A 18 -10.35 3.79 -1.18
CA GLU A 18 -9.24 2.85 -1.35
C GLU A 18 -8.94 2.64 -2.85
N VAL A 19 -7.71 2.92 -3.24
CA VAL A 19 -7.20 2.70 -4.60
C VAL A 19 -6.57 1.32 -4.70
N ARG A 20 -5.69 0.99 -3.74
CA ARG A 20 -4.96 -0.28 -3.71
C ARG A 20 -4.28 -0.51 -2.36
N SER A 21 -4.30 -1.75 -1.86
CA SER A 21 -3.41 -2.21 -0.79
C SER A 21 -2.05 -2.64 -1.36
N LEU A 22 -0.96 -2.10 -0.83
CA LEU A 22 0.41 -2.49 -1.15
C LEU A 22 0.93 -3.60 -0.24
N ILE A 23 0.48 -3.60 1.02
CA ILE A 23 0.86 -4.58 2.04
C ILE A 23 -0.37 -4.85 2.88
N ASP A 24 -0.66 -6.13 3.11
CA ASP A 24 -1.68 -6.61 4.06
C ASP A 24 -1.22 -7.98 4.58
N ASP A 25 -0.09 -7.98 5.29
CA ASP A 25 0.58 -9.20 5.75
C ASP A 25 1.46 -8.94 6.99
N SER A 26 1.84 -10.01 7.67
CA SER A 26 2.77 -10.01 8.80
C SER A 26 4.20 -9.71 8.33
N GLN A 27 4.84 -8.70 8.91
CA GLN A 27 6.21 -8.30 8.59
C GLN A 27 7.12 -8.41 9.82
N PRO A 28 8.31 -9.03 9.70
CA PRO A 28 9.31 -8.97 10.77
C PRO A 28 9.86 -7.56 10.92
N ALA A 29 10.38 -7.24 12.10
CA ALA A 29 11.06 -5.97 12.33
C ALA A 29 12.18 -5.73 11.29
N GLY A 30 12.13 -4.57 10.64
CA GLY A 30 13.04 -4.23 9.54
C GLY A 30 12.59 -2.96 8.82
N ARG A 31 13.37 -2.55 7.82
CA ARG A 31 13.04 -1.42 6.95
C ARG A 31 12.54 -1.94 5.61
N TYR A 32 11.36 -1.49 5.21
CA TYR A 32 10.72 -1.84 3.94
C TYR A 32 10.51 -0.58 3.09
N SER A 33 10.52 -0.74 1.78
CA SER A 33 10.31 0.37 0.83
C SER A 33 9.51 -0.13 -0.37
N PRO A 34 8.20 -0.36 -0.19
CA PRO A 34 7.34 -0.82 -1.28
C PRO A 34 7.22 0.25 -2.36
N VAL A 35 7.26 -0.19 -3.62
CA VAL A 35 7.13 0.67 -4.79
C VAL A 35 5.73 0.53 -5.34
N TRP A 36 5.08 1.66 -5.62
CA TRP A 36 3.80 1.70 -6.30
C TRP A 36 3.95 2.12 -7.75
N ASP A 37 3.19 1.48 -8.64
CA ASP A 37 3.21 1.65 -10.09
C ASP A 37 2.20 2.69 -10.60
N GLY A 38 1.48 3.38 -9.69
CA GLY A 38 0.43 4.33 -10.07
C GLY A 38 -0.84 3.67 -10.61
N ARG A 39 -1.06 2.38 -10.32
CA ARG A 39 -2.24 1.65 -10.76
C ARG A 39 -3.15 1.27 -9.59
N ASP A 40 -4.45 1.24 -9.87
CA ASP A 40 -5.46 0.68 -8.98
C ASP A 40 -5.37 -0.85 -8.88
N ALA A 41 -6.22 -1.45 -8.05
CA ALA A 41 -6.26 -2.89 -7.85
C ALA A 41 -6.58 -3.71 -9.13
N ILE A 42 -7.17 -3.10 -10.16
CA ILE A 42 -7.52 -3.76 -11.44
C ILE A 42 -6.59 -3.35 -12.59
N GLY A 43 -5.46 -2.71 -12.29
CA GLY A 43 -4.41 -2.38 -13.25
C GLY A 43 -4.65 -1.11 -14.07
N ARG A 44 -5.71 -0.34 -13.79
CA ARG A 44 -5.96 0.95 -14.44
C ARG A 44 -5.06 2.00 -13.81
N GLY A 45 -4.45 2.85 -14.65
CA GLY A 45 -3.71 4.00 -14.14
C GLY A 45 -4.66 4.92 -13.40
N VAL A 46 -4.31 5.31 -12.17
CA VAL A 46 -5.04 6.38 -11.50
C VAL A 46 -4.65 7.71 -12.14
N SER A 47 -5.62 8.63 -12.27
CA SER A 47 -5.34 9.98 -12.72
C SER A 47 -4.32 10.64 -11.77
N ASN A 48 -3.41 11.44 -12.33
CA ASN A 48 -2.45 12.22 -11.56
C ASN A 48 -3.20 13.30 -10.75
N GLY A 49 -3.75 12.92 -9.60
CA GLY A 49 -4.24 13.84 -8.58
C GLY A 49 -3.09 14.27 -7.69
N ILE A 50 -2.93 15.58 -7.48
CA ILE A 50 -2.04 16.18 -6.47
C ILE A 50 -2.70 16.07 -5.10
#